data_AF-A0A225E989-F1
#
_entry.id   AF-A0A225E989-F1
#
_cell.length_a   1.000
_cell.length_b   1.000
_cell.length_c   1.000
_cell.angle_alpha   90.00
_cell.angle_beta   90.00
_cell.angle_gamma   90.00
#
_symmetry.space_group_name_H-M   'P 1'
#
loop_
_entity.id
_entity.type
_entity.pdbx_description
1 polymer ?
#
loop_
_entity_poly.entity_id
_entity_poly.type
_entity_poly.pdbx_seq_one_letter_code
_entity_poly.pdbx_strand_id
1 'polypeptide(L)'
;MTGLDARRTQEFLDFAKAKMPDPVEQLVEASNKLPESVRDKFLESHLNDAFEASKKRGTLTDPGLADFQKTTEGVVKIFSLLLKPAHPNLTEDDVQELVMSVDDVQGQLEKAAAELVRESHNAPVSEEAAERSYFRKPRNGVKAK
;
A
#
# COMPACT_ATOMS: atom_id res chain seq x y z
N MET A 1 15.19 -16.26 8.02
CA MET A 1 14.19 -15.89 7.00
C MET A 1 13.46 -17.15 6.58
N THR A 2 12.22 -17.36 6.98
CA THR A 2 11.40 -18.45 6.41
C THR A 2 10.06 -17.86 5.97
N GLY A 3 10.14 -16.81 5.15
CA GLY A 3 9.05 -16.45 4.24
C GLY A 3 9.03 -17.47 3.10
N LEU A 4 7.83 -17.90 2.70
CA LEU A 4 7.47 -18.78 1.57
C LEU A 4 8.61 -19.62 0.96
N ASP A 5 8.51 -20.94 1.06
CA ASP A 5 9.41 -21.84 0.31
C ASP A 5 9.33 -21.59 -1.21
N ALA A 6 10.31 -22.11 -1.97
CA ALA A 6 10.39 -21.88 -3.41
C ALA A 6 9.11 -22.33 -4.17
N ARG A 7 8.44 -23.38 -3.70
CA ARG A 7 7.22 -23.89 -4.33
C ARG A 7 6.04 -22.94 -4.09
N ARG A 8 5.86 -22.45 -2.86
CA ARG A 8 4.80 -21.50 -2.53
C ARG A 8 5.05 -20.12 -3.13
N THR A 9 6.31 -19.73 -3.24
CA THR A 9 6.70 -18.51 -3.97
C THR A 9 6.27 -18.63 -5.43
N GLN A 10 6.53 -19.76 -6.08
CA GLN A 10 6.07 -19.99 -7.46
C GLN A 10 4.53 -20.01 -7.56
N GLU A 11 3.85 -20.66 -6.63
CA GLU A 11 2.37 -20.69 -6.59
C GLU A 11 1.77 -19.27 -6.47
N PHE A 12 2.38 -18.40 -5.67
CA PHE A 12 1.99 -17.00 -5.58
C PHE A 12 2.27 -16.23 -6.88
N LEU A 13 3.44 -16.42 -7.50
CA LEU A 13 3.80 -15.75 -8.75
C LEU A 13 2.87 -16.15 -9.90
N ASP A 14 2.52 -17.43 -10.00
CA ASP A 14 1.59 -17.93 -11.01
C ASP A 14 0.18 -17.35 -10.81
N PHE A 15 -0.28 -17.28 -9.56
CA PHE A 15 -1.55 -16.64 -9.20
C PHE A 15 -1.54 -15.14 -9.55
N ALA A 16 -0.50 -14.41 -9.15
CA ALA A 16 -0.37 -12.99 -9.43
C ALA A 16 -0.33 -12.72 -10.94
N LYS A 17 0.41 -13.53 -11.71
CA LYS A 17 0.49 -13.40 -13.16
C LYS A 17 -0.88 -13.57 -13.84
N ALA A 18 -1.73 -14.45 -13.32
CA ALA A 18 -3.09 -14.66 -13.84
C ALA A 18 -4.04 -13.49 -13.52
N LYS A 19 -3.75 -12.71 -12.47
CA LYS A 19 -4.57 -11.58 -12.02
C LYS A 19 -4.07 -10.23 -12.53
N MET A 20 -2.78 -10.12 -12.82
CA MET A 20 -2.17 -8.89 -13.32
C MET A 20 -2.43 -8.73 -14.84
N PRO A 21 -3.02 -7.60 -15.28
CA PRO A 21 -3.32 -7.36 -16.68
C PRO A 21 -2.03 -7.32 -17.53
N ASP A 22 -2.10 -7.83 -18.77
CA ASP A 22 -0.92 -7.81 -19.66
C ASP A 22 -0.61 -6.37 -20.10
N PRO A 23 0.62 -5.87 -19.91
CA PRO A 23 1.01 -4.54 -20.38
C PRO A 23 0.75 -4.31 -21.88
N VAL A 24 0.85 -5.35 -22.71
CA VAL A 24 0.57 -5.25 -24.15
C VAL A 24 -0.93 -5.07 -24.40
N GLU A 25 -1.77 -5.84 -23.71
CA GLU A 25 -3.24 -5.71 -23.84
C GLU A 25 -3.69 -4.33 -23.36
N GLN A 26 -3.16 -3.84 -22.24
CA GLN A 26 -3.44 -2.50 -21.73
C GLN A 26 -3.03 -1.40 -22.72
N LEU A 27 -1.87 -1.56 -23.36
CA LEU A 27 -1.41 -0.60 -24.36
C LEU A 27 -2.36 -0.57 -25.57
N VAL A 28 -2.80 -1.74 -26.05
CA VAL A 28 -3.75 -1.84 -27.17
C VAL A 28 -5.09 -1.21 -26.79
N GLU A 29 -5.63 -1.51 -25.61
CA GLU A 29 -6.87 -0.90 -25.12
C GLU A 29 -6.77 0.62 -24.98
N ALA A 30 -5.65 1.13 -24.45
CA ALA A 30 -5.40 2.55 -24.37
C ALA A 30 -5.33 3.20 -25.76
N SER A 31 -4.67 2.53 -26.71
CA SER A 31 -4.52 3.00 -28.09
C SER A 31 -5.86 3.10 -28.83
N ASN A 32 -6.83 2.23 -28.51
CA ASN A 32 -8.17 2.24 -29.09
C ASN A 32 -8.99 3.47 -28.69
N LYS A 33 -8.59 4.19 -27.62
CA LYS A 33 -9.21 5.45 -27.19
C LYS A 33 -8.61 6.67 -27.89
N LEU A 34 -7.53 6.50 -28.64
CA LEU A 34 -6.84 7.58 -29.34
C LEU A 34 -7.38 7.75 -30.78
N PRO A 35 -7.34 8.97 -31.33
CA PRO A 35 -7.62 9.19 -32.75
C PRO A 35 -6.62 8.42 -33.64
N GLU A 36 -7.08 7.94 -34.80
CA GLU A 36 -6.26 7.10 -35.69
C GLU A 36 -4.93 7.75 -36.10
N SER A 37 -4.92 9.08 -36.27
CA SER A 37 -3.72 9.85 -36.65
C SER A 37 -2.60 9.80 -35.62
N VAL A 38 -2.90 9.43 -34.37
CA VAL A 38 -1.94 9.38 -33.24
C VAL A 38 -1.73 7.96 -32.73
N ARG A 39 -2.72 7.07 -32.93
CA ARG A 39 -2.72 5.67 -32.46
C ARG A 39 -1.48 4.91 -32.93
N ASP A 40 -1.16 4.97 -34.21
CA ASP A 40 -0.09 4.15 -34.78
C ASP A 40 1.29 4.58 -34.26
N LYS A 41 1.52 5.89 -34.13
CA LYS A 41 2.75 6.45 -33.53
C LYS A 41 2.86 6.14 -32.05
N PHE A 42 1.73 6.18 -31.33
CA PHE A 42 1.69 5.83 -29.91
C PHE A 42 2.04 4.35 -29.69
N LEU A 43 1.45 3.45 -30.49
CA LEU A 43 1.79 2.03 -30.47
C LEU A 43 3.27 1.83 -30.80
N GLU A 44 3.76 2.36 -31.91
CA GLU A 44 5.16 2.22 -32.33
C GLU A 44 6.16 2.68 -31.24
N SER A 45 5.85 3.78 -30.54
CA SER A 45 6.71 4.33 -29.50
C SER A 45 6.70 3.53 -28.18
N HIS A 46 5.66 2.74 -27.90
CA HIS A 46 5.45 2.12 -26.58
C HIS A 46 5.36 0.59 -26.62
N LEU A 47 5.26 -0.02 -27.80
CA LEU A 47 5.12 -1.46 -27.97
C LEU A 47 6.30 -2.23 -27.36
N ASN A 48 7.53 -1.76 -27.62
CA ASN A 48 8.74 -2.42 -27.13
C ASN A 48 8.82 -2.41 -25.61
N ASP A 49 8.47 -1.28 -24.98
CA ASP A 49 8.42 -1.18 -23.51
C ASP A 49 7.36 -2.10 -22.92
N ALA A 50 6.19 -2.18 -23.56
CA ALA A 50 5.12 -3.10 -23.14
C ALA A 50 5.53 -4.57 -23.27
N PHE A 51 6.26 -4.95 -24.33
CA PHE A 51 6.81 -6.30 -24.47
C PHE A 51 7.86 -6.63 -23.40
N GLU A 52 8.76 -5.70 -23.11
CA GLU A 52 9.77 -5.90 -22.06
C GLU A 52 9.14 -5.98 -20.66
N ALA A 53 8.08 -5.21 -20.40
CA ALA A 53 7.29 -5.32 -19.19
C ALA A 53 6.55 -6.67 -19.13
N SER A 54 5.92 -7.10 -20.22
CA SER A 54 5.19 -8.38 -20.29
C SER A 54 6.10 -9.60 -20.07
N LYS A 55 7.35 -9.56 -20.54
CA LYS A 55 8.37 -10.61 -20.25
C LYS A 55 8.70 -10.72 -18.76
N LYS A 56 8.75 -9.58 -18.07
CA LYS A 56 9.05 -9.51 -16.63
C LYS A 56 7.81 -9.75 -15.77
N ARG A 57 6.62 -9.76 -16.35
CA ARG A 57 5.35 -9.94 -15.66
C ARG A 57 5.32 -11.25 -14.86
N GLY A 58 4.98 -11.14 -13.58
CA GLY A 58 4.93 -12.30 -12.68
C GLY A 58 6.29 -12.82 -12.25
N THR A 59 7.34 -11.99 -12.33
CA THR A 59 8.64 -12.25 -11.70
C THR A 59 8.79 -11.44 -10.42
N LEU A 60 9.72 -11.80 -9.54
CA LEU A 60 9.99 -11.04 -8.31
C LEU A 60 10.47 -9.59 -8.56
N THR A 61 10.94 -9.29 -9.78
CA THR A 61 11.41 -7.95 -10.17
C THR A 61 10.34 -7.13 -10.89
N ASP A 62 9.12 -7.66 -11.01
CA ASP A 62 7.97 -6.97 -11.60
C ASP A 62 7.47 -5.87 -10.65
N PRO A 63 7.51 -4.58 -11.06
CA PRO A 63 6.94 -3.51 -10.26
C PRO A 63 5.44 -3.70 -9.97
N GLY A 64 4.69 -4.28 -10.93
CA GLY A 64 3.26 -4.54 -10.77
C GLY A 64 2.97 -5.58 -9.68
N LEU A 65 3.90 -6.50 -9.45
CA LEU A 65 3.79 -7.48 -8.37
C LEU A 65 3.85 -6.82 -7.00
N ALA A 66 4.70 -5.81 -6.82
CA ALA A 66 4.83 -5.09 -5.54
C ALA A 66 3.55 -4.32 -5.18
N ASP A 67 2.84 -3.82 -6.18
CA ASP A 67 1.54 -3.17 -5.97
C ASP A 67 0.43 -4.19 -5.78
N PHE A 68 0.45 -5.31 -6.51
CA PHE A 68 -0.50 -6.42 -6.29
C PHE A 68 -0.41 -6.99 -4.88
N GLN A 69 0.80 -7.10 -4.31
CA GLN A 69 1.03 -7.54 -2.93
C GLN A 69 0.37 -6.66 -1.87
N LYS A 70 0.06 -5.39 -2.18
CA LYS A 70 -0.61 -4.46 -1.27
C LYS A 70 -2.14 -4.51 -1.39
N THR A 71 -2.66 -5.23 -2.39
CA THR A 71 -4.12 -5.41 -2.53
C THR A 71 -4.61 -6.46 -1.55
N THR A 72 -5.88 -6.36 -1.12
CA THR A 72 -6.50 -7.36 -0.24
C THR A 72 -6.37 -8.77 -0.81
N GLU A 73 -6.59 -8.94 -2.12
CA GLU A 73 -6.47 -10.25 -2.78
C GLU A 73 -5.03 -10.80 -2.73
N GLY A 74 -4.03 -9.96 -3.01
CA GLY A 74 -2.63 -10.32 -2.89
C GLY A 74 -2.24 -10.71 -1.46
N VAL A 75 -2.67 -9.92 -0.48
CA VAL A 75 -2.44 -10.17 0.96
C VAL A 75 -3.08 -11.49 1.38
N VAL A 76 -4.37 -11.71 1.05
CA VAL A 76 -5.09 -12.96 1.37
C VAL A 76 -4.37 -14.16 0.80
N LYS A 77 -3.90 -14.11 -0.46
CA LYS A 77 -3.17 -15.24 -1.06
C LYS A 77 -1.83 -15.50 -0.36
N ILE A 78 -1.10 -14.47 0.02
CA ILE A 78 0.17 -14.62 0.76
C ILE A 78 -0.10 -15.28 2.11
N PHE A 79 -1.09 -14.78 2.86
CA PHE A 79 -1.44 -15.34 4.16
C PHE A 79 -1.99 -16.77 4.05
N SER A 80 -2.80 -17.09 3.04
CA SER A 80 -3.30 -18.45 2.85
C SER A 80 -2.16 -19.43 2.63
N LEU A 81 -1.18 -19.08 1.79
CA LEU A 81 0.00 -19.92 1.54
C LEU A 81 0.91 -20.07 2.77
N LEU A 82 1.04 -19.01 3.58
CA LEU A 82 1.83 -19.04 4.81
C LEU A 82 1.16 -19.87 5.91
N LEU A 83 -0.17 -19.78 6.05
CA LEU A 83 -0.92 -20.42 7.12
C LEU A 83 -1.24 -21.89 6.83
N LYS A 84 -1.39 -22.27 5.55
CA LYS A 84 -1.70 -23.64 5.09
C LYS A 84 -0.89 -24.77 5.77
N PRO A 85 0.44 -24.67 5.97
CA PRO A 85 1.18 -25.71 6.70
C PRO A 85 0.81 -25.86 8.19
N ALA A 86 0.46 -24.78 8.87
CA ALA A 86 0.09 -24.81 10.29
C ALA A 86 -1.41 -25.08 10.50
N HIS A 87 -2.24 -24.61 9.57
CA HIS A 87 -3.68 -24.67 9.60
C HIS A 87 -4.23 -25.15 8.23
N PRO A 88 -4.13 -26.45 7.92
CA PRO A 88 -4.51 -26.98 6.60
C PRO A 88 -6.01 -26.91 6.30
N ASN A 89 -6.85 -26.74 7.34
CA ASN A 89 -8.30 -26.62 7.21
C ASN A 89 -8.77 -25.19 6.95
N LEU A 90 -7.87 -24.20 7.02
CA LEU A 90 -8.19 -22.81 6.87
C LEU A 90 -8.37 -22.50 5.38
N THR A 91 -9.55 -22.02 5.01
CA THR A 91 -9.89 -21.70 3.62
C THR A 91 -9.41 -20.29 3.27
N GLU A 92 -9.38 -19.95 1.96
CA GLU A 92 -9.04 -18.58 1.55
C GLU A 92 -10.10 -17.57 2.02
N ASP A 93 -11.37 -17.98 2.12
CA ASP A 93 -12.46 -17.15 2.64
C ASP A 93 -12.24 -16.83 4.13
N ASP A 94 -11.84 -17.83 4.94
CA ASP A 94 -11.51 -17.61 6.35
C ASP A 94 -10.33 -16.64 6.51
N VAL A 95 -9.31 -16.74 5.64
CA VAL A 95 -8.19 -15.78 5.62
C VAL A 95 -8.67 -14.39 5.22
N GLN A 96 -9.57 -14.30 4.25
CA GLN A 96 -10.13 -13.02 3.82
C GLN A 96 -10.88 -12.32 4.94
N GLU A 97 -11.72 -13.03 5.68
CA GLU A 97 -12.41 -12.48 6.85
C GLU A 97 -11.42 -11.96 7.91
N LEU A 98 -10.35 -12.71 8.17
CA LEU A 98 -9.29 -12.28 9.09
C LEU A 98 -8.60 -11.00 8.61
N VAL A 99 -8.21 -10.93 7.34
CA VAL A 99 -7.53 -9.74 6.77
C VAL A 99 -8.45 -8.52 6.82
N MET A 100 -9.70 -8.66 6.40
CA MET A 100 -10.67 -7.56 6.40
C MET A 100 -10.98 -7.06 7.82
N SER A 101 -11.05 -7.97 8.80
CA SER A 101 -11.30 -7.58 10.20
C SER A 101 -10.17 -6.73 10.80
N VAL A 102 -8.92 -6.94 10.35
CA VAL A 102 -7.75 -6.17 10.81
C VAL A 102 -7.75 -4.78 10.17
N ASP A 103 -8.03 -4.68 8.87
CA ASP A 103 -8.11 -3.40 8.16
C ASP A 103 -9.22 -2.50 8.74
N ASP A 104 -10.38 -3.08 9.08
CA ASP A 104 -11.47 -2.34 9.70
C ASP A 104 -11.09 -1.77 11.08
N VAL A 105 -10.37 -2.54 11.89
CA VAL A 105 -9.88 -2.08 13.20
C VAL A 105 -8.83 -0.98 13.04
N GLN A 106 -7.93 -1.10 12.07
CA GLN A 106 -6.93 -0.07 11.80
C GLN A 106 -7.58 1.25 11.34
N GLY A 107 -8.57 1.18 10.43
CA GLY A 107 -9.32 2.35 9.99
C GLY A 107 -10.09 3.05 11.12
N GLN A 108 -10.68 2.27 12.04
CA GLN A 108 -11.33 2.82 13.23
C GLN A 108 -10.36 3.51 14.18
N LEU A 109 -9.16 2.96 14.37
CA LEU A 109 -8.10 3.56 15.19
C LEU A 109 -7.57 4.86 14.60
N GLU A 110 -7.34 4.92 13.29
CA GLU A 110 -6.90 6.14 12.62
C GLU A 110 -7.96 7.25 12.71
N LYS A 111 -9.24 6.88 12.54
CA LYS A 111 -10.35 7.83 12.70
C LYS A 111 -10.46 8.34 14.14
N ALA A 112 -10.36 7.45 15.12
CA ALA A 112 -10.37 7.82 16.54
C ALA A 112 -9.16 8.73 16.90
N ALA A 113 -7.98 8.43 16.37
CA ALA A 113 -6.79 9.27 16.55
C ALA A 113 -6.97 10.66 15.91
N ALA A 114 -7.56 10.74 14.71
CA ALA A 114 -7.86 12.00 14.04
C ALA A 114 -8.90 12.84 14.80
N GLU A 115 -9.92 12.20 15.38
CA GLU A 115 -10.91 12.87 16.23
C GLU A 115 -10.30 13.41 17.54
N LEU A 116 -9.43 12.64 18.19
CA LEU A 116 -8.69 13.08 19.38
C LEU A 116 -7.76 14.27 19.09
N VAL A 117 -7.07 14.28 17.94
CA VAL A 117 -6.25 15.42 17.51
C VAL A 117 -7.12 16.64 17.23
N ARG A 118 -8.29 16.47 16.61
CA ARG A 118 -9.25 17.56 16.35
C ARG A 118 -9.79 18.16 17.65
N GLU A 119 -10.12 17.34 18.63
CA GLU A 119 -10.57 17.79 19.95
C GLU A 119 -9.46 18.52 20.71
N SER A 120 -8.22 18.03 20.63
CA SER A 120 -7.05 18.71 21.20
C SER A 120 -6.79 20.09 20.60
N HIS A 121 -7.12 20.31 19.31
CA HIS A 121 -6.92 21.61 18.65
C HIS A 121 -8.11 22.57 18.82
N ASN A 122 -9.28 22.07 19.23
CA ASN A 122 -10.50 22.85 19.49
C ASN A 122 -10.81 23.04 20.98
N ALA A 123 -9.98 22.49 21.87
CA ALA A 123 -10.10 22.77 23.29
C ALA A 123 -9.92 24.28 23.51
N PRO A 124 -10.90 25.00 24.08
CA PRO A 124 -10.67 26.38 24.47
C PRO A 124 -9.51 26.37 25.47
N VAL A 125 -8.46 27.12 25.17
CA VAL A 125 -7.39 27.38 26.13
C VAL A 125 -8.09 28.02 27.33
N SER A 126 -8.25 27.29 28.42
CA SER A 126 -8.86 27.84 29.63
C SER A 126 -8.00 29.02 30.08
N GLU A 127 -8.63 30.13 30.44
CA GLU A 127 -7.94 31.38 30.83
C GLU A 127 -6.92 31.16 31.97
N GLU A 128 -7.04 30.07 32.74
CA GLU A 128 -6.05 29.67 33.76
C GLU A 128 -4.64 29.38 33.22
N ALA A 129 -4.49 29.03 31.93
CA ALA A 129 -3.17 28.79 31.34
C ALA A 129 -2.45 30.09 30.93
N ALA A 130 -3.18 31.18 30.69
CA ALA A 130 -2.62 32.46 30.26
C ALA A 130 -2.00 33.27 31.42
N GLU A 131 -2.46 33.06 32.65
CA GLU A 131 -1.91 33.77 33.82
C GLU A 131 -0.55 33.22 34.30
N ARG A 132 -0.19 31.98 33.96
CA ARG A 132 1.10 31.40 34.38
C ARG A 132 2.30 31.82 33.52
N SER A 133 2.10 32.46 32.36
CA SER A 133 3.20 32.88 31.47
C SER A 133 3.79 34.26 31.80
N TYR A 134 3.22 35.03 32.74
CA TYR A 134 3.69 36.40 33.02
C TYR A 134 4.68 36.55 34.18
N PHE A 135 5.13 35.46 34.83
CA PHE A 135 6.11 35.52 35.93
C PHE A 135 7.37 34.68 35.70
N ARG A 136 8.13 34.97 34.65
CA ARG A 136 9.59 34.71 34.65
C ARG A 136 10.34 35.83 33.92
N LYS A 137 10.75 36.87 34.66
CA LYS A 137 11.83 37.76 34.20
C LYS A 137 13.14 36.94 34.06
N PRO A 138 13.87 36.99 32.95
CA PRO A 138 15.17 36.35 32.83
C PRO A 138 16.23 37.09 33.66
N ARG A 139 17.00 36.33 34.44
CA ARG A 139 18.28 36.76 35.05
C ARG A 139 19.30 36.94 33.93
N ASN A 140 19.64 38.18 33.58
CA ASN A 140 20.82 38.44 32.75
C ASN A 140 22.07 38.42 33.65
N GLY A 141 22.98 37.50 33.35
CA GLY A 141 24.27 37.38 33.98
C GLY A 141 25.32 38.37 33.46
N VAL A 142 26.24 38.70 34.36
CA VAL A 142 27.71 38.83 34.20
C VAL A 142 28.25 39.84 33.17
N LYS A 143 29.00 40.82 33.67
CA LYS A 143 30.27 41.24 33.04
C LYS A 143 31.39 41.22 34.08
N ALA A 144 32.39 40.39 33.80
CA ALA A 144 33.71 40.43 34.40
C ALA A 144 34.54 41.56 33.77
N LYS A 145 35.28 42.28 34.59
CA LYS A 145 36.54 42.94 34.25
C LYS A 145 37.37 43.13 35.51
#